data_AF-A0A256WCF7-F1
#
_entry.id   AF-A0A256WCF7-F1
#
_cell.length_a   1.000
_cell.length_b   1.000
_cell.length_c   1.000
_cell.angle_alpha   90.00
_cell.angle_beta   90.00
_cell.angle_gamma   90.00
#
_symmetry.space_group_name_H-M   'P 1'
#
loop_
_entity.id
_entity.type
_entity.pdbx_description
1 polymer ?
#
loop_
_entity_poly.entity_id
_entity_poly.type
_entity_poly.pdbx_seq_one_letter_code
_entity_poly.pdbx_strand_id
1 'polypeptide(L)'
;MAYAKAINKQRKRTGKLFKEATKAECISCQDGITPSFYSDGGITKINIKAPEKQYPQICFDYIHQNPVKAGFVKTDVDWEFSSARDYFGGRKGTLVDFDMAKKYLDF
;
A
#
# COMPACT_ATOMS: atom_id res chain seq x y z
N MET A 1 33.61 -1.74 -11.39
CA MET A 1 33.38 -2.85 -10.42
C MET A 1 33.45 -4.20 -11.14
N ALA A 2 34.55 -4.95 -10.99
CA ALA A 2 34.77 -6.24 -11.66
C ALA A 2 34.04 -7.41 -10.99
N TYR A 3 33.90 -7.39 -9.67
CA TYR A 3 33.25 -8.42 -8.85
C TYR A 3 31.79 -8.70 -9.25
N ALA A 4 30.98 -7.65 -9.40
CA ALA A 4 29.58 -7.77 -9.80
C ALA A 4 29.40 -8.44 -11.19
N LYS A 5 30.32 -8.15 -12.13
CA LYS A 5 30.32 -8.77 -13.46
C LYS A 5 30.68 -10.25 -13.40
N ALA A 6 31.66 -10.63 -12.57
CA ALA A 6 32.06 -12.03 -12.42
C ALA A 6 30.91 -12.91 -11.88
N ILE A 7 30.19 -12.43 -10.86
CA ILE A 7 29.04 -13.14 -10.29
C ILE A 7 27.90 -13.29 -11.30
N ASN A 8 27.59 -12.21 -12.03
CA ASN A 8 26.56 -12.25 -13.06
C ASN A 8 26.91 -13.25 -14.17
N LYS A 9 28.17 -13.27 -14.62
CA LYS A 9 28.66 -14.26 -15.60
C LYS A 9 28.57 -15.69 -15.06
N GLN A 10 29.03 -15.95 -13.83
CA GLN A 10 28.97 -17.27 -13.20
C GLN A 10 27.52 -17.80 -13.10
N ARG A 11 26.56 -16.92 -12.80
CA ARG A 11 25.15 -17.29 -12.64
C ARG A 11 24.33 -17.20 -13.94
N LYS A 12 24.96 -16.94 -15.09
CA LYS A 12 24.29 -16.70 -16.38
C LYS A 12 23.22 -15.59 -16.32
N ARG A 13 23.53 -14.48 -15.64
CA ARG A 13 22.66 -13.31 -15.45
C ARG A 13 23.30 -12.06 -16.07
N THR A 14 22.49 -11.03 -16.31
CA THR A 14 22.94 -9.71 -16.75
C THR A 14 22.36 -8.62 -15.83
N GLY A 15 22.93 -7.41 -15.85
CA GLY A 15 22.45 -6.26 -15.07
C GLY A 15 23.37 -5.83 -13.91
N LYS A 16 22.91 -4.87 -13.09
CA LYS A 16 23.61 -4.42 -11.88
C LYS A 16 23.33 -5.39 -10.72
N LEU A 17 24.39 -5.89 -10.06
CA LEU A 17 24.26 -6.79 -8.91
C LEU A 17 23.73 -6.06 -7.67
N PHE A 18 24.10 -4.79 -7.52
CA PHE A 18 23.60 -3.90 -6.47
C PHE A 18 22.89 -2.73 -7.15
N LYS A 19 21.64 -2.45 -6.75
CA LYS A 19 20.93 -1.24 -7.17
C LYS A 19 21.39 -0.10 -6.26
N GLU A 20 21.86 0.99 -6.86
CA GLU A 20 22.41 2.15 -6.12
C GLU A 20 21.33 3.00 -5.43
N ALA A 21 20.05 2.87 -5.81
CA ALA A 21 18.94 3.61 -5.20
C ALA A 21 17.69 2.73 -5.09
N THR A 22 17.13 2.66 -3.87
CA THR A 22 15.78 2.14 -3.60
C THR A 22 14.84 3.32 -3.49
N LYS A 23 13.72 3.33 -4.23
CA LYS A 23 12.68 4.34 -4.04
C LYS A 23 11.90 3.99 -2.78
N ALA A 24 11.79 4.94 -1.86
CA ALA A 24 10.91 4.85 -0.70
C ALA A 24 9.81 5.90 -0.88
N GLU A 25 8.56 5.47 -0.78
CA GLU A 25 7.44 6.39 -0.70
C GLU A 25 7.12 6.62 0.77
N CYS A 26 7.03 7.89 1.16
CA CYS A 26 6.56 8.21 2.50
C CYS A 26 5.03 8.07 2.51
N ILE A 27 4.52 7.18 3.36
CA ILE A 27 3.09 6.87 3.44
C ILE A 27 2.38 7.82 4.40
N SER A 28 3.09 8.36 5.40
CA SER A 28 2.54 9.21 6.46
C SER A 28 3.18 10.61 6.48
N CYS A 29 3.72 11.08 5.36
CA CYS A 29 4.22 12.45 5.28
C CYS A 29 3.08 13.45 5.45
N GLN A 30 3.38 14.55 6.15
CA GLN A 30 2.46 15.67 6.25
C GLN A 30 2.67 16.56 5.03
N ASP A 31 1.83 16.39 4.02
CA ASP A 31 1.87 17.22 2.82
C ASP A 31 1.02 18.48 3.05
N GLY A 32 1.67 19.52 3.58
CA GLY A 32 1.06 20.84 3.79
C GLY A 32 0.19 20.97 5.04
N ILE A 33 -0.56 22.07 5.12
CA ILE A 33 -1.43 22.40 6.25
C ILE A 33 -2.76 21.67 6.06
N THR A 34 -2.99 20.61 6.84
CA THR A 34 -4.31 19.97 6.89
C THR A 34 -5.26 20.86 7.69
N PRO A 35 -6.42 21.28 7.15
CA PRO A 35 -7.38 22.08 7.89
C PRO A 35 -8.00 21.27 9.05
N SER A 36 -8.25 21.94 10.17
CA SER A 36 -8.85 21.36 11.37
C SER A 36 -10.32 20.99 11.19
N PHE A 37 -10.97 21.47 10.14
CA PHE A 37 -12.35 21.13 9.78
C PHE A 37 -12.53 21.11 8.26
N TYR A 38 -13.49 20.33 7.79
CA TYR A 38 -13.88 20.27 6.38
C TYR A 38 -15.40 20.18 6.24
N SER A 39 -15.91 20.64 5.09
CA SER A 39 -17.34 20.59 4.78
C SER A 39 -17.62 19.35 3.94
N ASP A 40 -18.48 18.47 4.44
CA ASP A 40 -18.95 17.29 3.73
C ASP A 40 -20.48 17.28 3.73
N GLY A 41 -21.09 17.30 2.54
CA GLY A 41 -22.55 17.33 2.39
C GLY A 41 -23.26 18.50 3.08
N GLY A 42 -22.56 19.63 3.31
CA GLY A 42 -23.10 20.80 4.03
C GLY A 42 -22.95 20.76 5.56
N ILE A 43 -22.31 19.72 6.11
CA ILE A 43 -22.01 19.59 7.54
C ILE A 43 -20.52 19.88 7.78
N THR A 44 -20.20 20.67 8.80
CA THR A 44 -18.82 20.89 9.24
C THR A 44 -18.34 19.72 10.10
N LYS A 45 -17.36 18.97 9.60
CA LYS A 45 -16.71 17.87 10.32
C LYS A 45 -15.37 18.32 10.88
N ILE A 46 -15.09 17.97 12.13
CA ILE A 46 -13.80 18.21 12.78
C ILE A 46 -12.82 17.11 12.36
N ASN A 47 -11.61 17.49 11.99
CA ASN A 47 -10.54 16.57 11.64
C ASN A 47 -9.89 15.99 12.90
N ILE A 48 -10.57 15.03 13.53
CA ILE A 48 -10.04 14.30 14.69
C ILE A 48 -9.20 13.14 14.16
N LYS A 49 -7.89 13.34 14.03
CA LYS A 49 -6.98 12.25 13.65
C LYS A 49 -6.86 11.28 14.82
N ALA A 50 -7.33 10.05 14.65
CA ALA A 50 -6.98 8.92 15.51
C ALA A 50 -5.65 8.34 14.98
N PRO A 51 -4.49 8.70 15.56
CA PRO A 51 -3.18 8.33 14.98
C PRO A 51 -3.00 6.81 14.89
N GLU A 52 -3.62 6.05 15.80
CA GLU A 52 -3.53 4.59 15.85
C GLU A 52 -4.23 3.89 14.68
N LYS A 53 -5.26 4.51 14.10
CA LYS A 53 -5.98 3.97 12.93
C LYS A 53 -5.49 4.55 11.61
N GLN A 54 -4.97 5.78 11.65
CA GLN A 54 -4.52 6.47 10.46
C GLN A 54 -3.43 5.70 9.71
N TYR A 55 -2.38 5.26 10.41
CA TYR A 55 -1.28 4.57 9.74
C TYR A 55 -1.69 3.20 9.16
N PRO A 56 -2.38 2.30 9.92
CA PRO A 56 -2.90 1.06 9.36
C PRO A 56 -3.80 1.26 8.13
N GLN A 57 -4.69 2.27 8.15
CA GLN A 57 -5.56 2.56 7.01
C GLN A 57 -4.76 2.95 5.76
N ILE A 58 -3.81 3.88 5.88
CA ILE A 58 -3.04 4.31 4.72
C ILE A 58 -2.17 3.15 4.20
N CYS A 59 -1.57 2.36 5.08
CA CYS A 59 -0.83 1.17 4.68
C CYS A 59 -1.71 0.14 3.97
N PHE A 60 -2.94 -0.05 4.46
CA PHE A 60 -3.92 -0.93 3.85
C PHE A 60 -4.24 -0.48 2.42
N ASP A 61 -4.60 0.79 2.24
CA ASP A 61 -4.92 1.35 0.92
C ASP A 61 -3.71 1.27 -0.02
N TYR A 62 -2.52 1.59 0.49
CA TYR A 62 -1.27 1.54 -0.27
C TYR A 62 -1.02 0.14 -0.84
N ILE A 63 -1.09 -0.90 0.00
CA ILE A 63 -0.81 -2.28 -0.40
C ILE A 63 -1.79 -2.74 -1.47
N HIS A 64 -3.09 -2.45 -1.31
CA HIS A 64 -4.13 -2.86 -2.26
C HIS A 64 -4.08 -2.08 -3.59
N GLN A 65 -3.62 -0.83 -3.56
CA GLN A 65 -3.49 0.00 -4.76
C GLN A 65 -2.18 -0.22 -5.55
N ASN A 66 -1.18 -0.89 -4.97
CA ASN A 66 0.07 -1.24 -5.66
C ASN A 66 -0.11 -1.88 -7.05
N PRO A 67 -0.95 -2.92 -7.23
CA PRO A 67 -1.15 -3.55 -8.53
C PRO A 67 -1.85 -2.63 -9.55
N VAL A 68 -2.71 -1.72 -9.08
CA VAL A 68 -3.35 -0.70 -9.92
C VAL A 68 -2.33 0.36 -10.36
N LYS A 69 -1.57 0.91 -9.42
CA LYS A 69 -0.52 1.90 -9.68
C LYS A 69 0.59 1.37 -10.59
N ALA A 70 0.91 0.07 -10.49
CA ALA A 70 1.85 -0.61 -11.36
C ALA A 70 1.29 -0.88 -12.77
N GLY A 71 -0.01 -0.67 -12.99
CA GLY A 71 -0.67 -0.88 -14.28
C GLY A 71 -0.97 -2.35 -14.59
N PHE A 72 -0.95 -3.23 -13.60
CA PHE A 72 -1.26 -4.65 -13.80
C PHE A 72 -2.76 -4.92 -13.90
N VAL A 73 -3.58 -4.16 -13.17
CA VAL A 73 -5.04 -4.29 -13.12
C VAL A 73 -5.71 -2.93 -13.11
N LYS A 74 -6.98 -2.89 -13.53
CA LYS A 74 -7.78 -1.65 -13.50
C LYS A 74 -8.37 -1.38 -12.12
N THR A 75 -8.70 -2.43 -11.39
CA THR A 75 -9.26 -2.37 -10.04
C THR A 75 -8.46 -3.29 -9.12
N ASP A 76 -8.27 -2.88 -7.87
CA ASP A 76 -7.51 -3.62 -6.86
C ASP A 76 -8.09 -5.03 -6.57
N VAL A 77 -9.42 -5.17 -6.62
CA VAL A 77 -10.14 -6.46 -6.46
C VAL A 77 -9.77 -7.49 -7.54
N ASP A 78 -9.34 -7.04 -8.73
CA ASP A 78 -8.96 -7.93 -9.83
C ASP A 78 -7.60 -8.60 -9.60
N TRP A 79 -6.79 -8.09 -8.65
CA TRP A 79 -5.48 -8.66 -8.35
C TRP A 79 -5.60 -9.93 -7.51
N GLU A 80 -5.39 -11.08 -8.14
CA GLU A 80 -5.63 -12.40 -7.54
C GLU A 80 -4.73 -12.74 -6.34
N PHE A 81 -3.57 -12.08 -6.25
CA PHE A 81 -2.55 -12.26 -5.22
C PHE A 81 -2.64 -11.22 -4.10
N SER A 82 -3.79 -10.57 -3.94
CA SER A 82 -4.07 -9.64 -2.83
C SER A 82 -5.31 -10.06 -2.06
N SER A 83 -5.36 -9.65 -0.79
CA SER A 83 -6.54 -9.76 0.07
C SER A 83 -7.70 -8.84 -0.35
N ALA A 84 -7.52 -7.94 -1.33
CA ALA A 84 -8.55 -7.02 -1.83
C ALA A 84 -9.90 -7.72 -2.05
N ARG A 85 -9.83 -8.89 -2.68
CA ARG A 85 -10.98 -9.69 -3.08
C ARG A 85 -11.68 -10.37 -1.90
N ASP A 86 -10.94 -10.66 -0.83
CA ASP A 86 -11.51 -11.20 0.40
C ASP A 86 -12.35 -10.13 1.12
N TYR A 87 -11.88 -8.87 1.14
CA TYR A 87 -12.65 -7.73 1.67
C TYR A 87 -13.85 -7.36 0.81
N PHE A 88 -13.76 -7.50 -0.52
CA PHE A 88 -14.90 -7.29 -1.42
C PHE A 88 -15.98 -8.39 -1.32
N GLY A 89 -15.71 -9.50 -0.62
CA GLY A 89 -16.63 -10.64 -0.54
C GLY A 89 -16.64 -11.54 -1.77
N GLY A 90 -15.71 -11.32 -2.71
CA GLY A 90 -15.57 -12.10 -3.94
C GLY A 90 -14.78 -13.41 -3.78
N ARG A 91 -14.26 -13.67 -2.58
CA ARG A 91 -13.57 -14.91 -2.17
C ARG A 91 -13.74 -15.08 -0.65
N LYS A 92 -13.93 -16.33 -0.20
CA LYS A 92 -13.89 -16.69 1.22
C LYS A 92 -12.51 -17.25 1.56
N GLY A 93 -11.50 -16.39 1.50
CA GLY A 93 -10.10 -16.75 1.74
C GLY A 93 -9.75 -16.87 3.23
N THR A 94 -8.58 -17.45 3.52
CA THR A 94 -7.99 -17.56 4.86
C THR A 94 -6.85 -16.57 5.09
N LEU A 95 -6.59 -15.68 4.13
CA LEU A 95 -5.46 -14.75 4.16
C LEU A 95 -5.64 -13.61 5.17
N VAL A 96 -6.89 -13.30 5.54
CA VAL A 96 -7.25 -12.13 6.32
C VAL A 96 -7.83 -12.53 7.67
N ASP A 97 -7.30 -11.93 8.73
CA ASP A 97 -7.97 -11.85 10.02
C ASP A 97 -8.90 -10.62 10.05
N PHE A 98 -10.19 -10.86 9.84
CA PHE A 98 -11.20 -9.80 9.78
C PHE A 98 -11.44 -9.14 11.14
N ASP A 99 -11.22 -9.84 12.25
CA ASP A 99 -11.42 -9.27 13.59
C ASP A 99 -10.32 -8.28 13.90
N MET A 100 -9.07 -8.61 13.54
CA MET A 100 -7.96 -7.67 13.61
C MET A 100 -8.16 -6.47 12.68
N ALA A 101 -8.64 -6.71 11.45
CA ALA A 101 -8.88 -5.65 10.47
C ALA A 101 -9.90 -4.62 10.98
N LYS A 102 -11.04 -5.06 11.53
CA LYS A 102 -12.09 -4.18 12.09
C LYS A 102 -11.62 -3.32 13.27
N LYS A 103 -10.58 -3.74 13.98
CA LYS A 103 -10.05 -2.97 15.11
C LYS A 103 -9.32 -1.70 14.64
N TYR A 104 -8.60 -1.80 13.53
CA TYR A 104 -7.68 -0.76 13.08
C TYR A 104 -8.11 -0.04 11.80
N LEU A 105 -8.98 -0.66 11.01
CA LEU A 105 -9.48 -0.11 9.76
C LEU A 105 -10.90 0.42 9.95
N ASP A 106 -11.19 1.51 9.27
CA ASP A 106 -12.52 2.07 9.15
C ASP A 106 -13.06 1.67 7.76
N PHE A 107 -14.13 0.86 7.74
CA PHE A 107 -14.78 0.34 6.53
C PHE A 107 -15.95 1.22 6.09
#